data_AF-A0A258ZCE9-F1
#
_entry.id   AF-A0A258ZCE9-F1
#
_cell.length_a   1.000
_cell.length_b   1.000
_cell.length_c   1.000
_cell.angle_alpha   90.00
_cell.angle_beta   90.00
_cell.angle_gamma   90.00
#
_symmetry.space_group_name_H-M   'P 1'
#
loop_
_entity.id
_entity.type
_entity.pdbx_description
1 polymer ?
#
loop_
_entity_poly.entity_id
_entity_poly.type
_entity_poly.pdbx_seq_one_letter_code
_entity_poly.pdbx_strand_id
1 'polypeptide(L)'
;MGDWSLNLLHTRPKLVVAVSEHDRLGLVLEAAPFATLPQRFAEAVFVQLLAIGVPPEEARHERDAMQPLVVTATTGYANRLSLQANLKDYAWLADVRQTGRNEPVAAINARLADNIVSINGKMDFPKEHVLNRLLAKRLG
;
A
#
# COMPACT_ATOMS: atom_id res chain seq x y z
N MET A 1 -8.52 1.14 -5.64
CA MET A 1 -8.40 1.08 -4.16
C MET A 1 -8.46 2.47 -3.48
N GLY A 2 -9.11 3.45 -4.13
CA GLY A 2 -9.08 4.86 -3.69
C GLY A 2 -7.73 5.52 -3.94
N ASP A 3 -7.57 6.73 -3.38
CA ASP A 3 -6.29 7.44 -3.40
C ASP A 3 -5.26 6.74 -2.50
N TRP A 4 -3.98 7.09 -2.67
CA TRP A 4 -2.90 6.59 -1.83
C TRP A 4 -2.20 7.73 -1.11
N SER A 5 -2.03 7.56 0.21
CA SER A 5 -1.20 8.46 1.02
C SER A 5 0.20 7.89 1.13
N LEU A 6 1.23 8.72 0.92
CA LEU A 6 2.62 8.29 0.90
C LEU A 6 3.45 9.03 1.95
N ASN A 7 4.47 8.36 2.47
CA ASN A 7 5.53 8.94 3.30
C ASN A 7 6.91 8.49 2.80
N LEU A 8 7.89 9.38 2.86
CA LEU A 8 9.28 9.08 2.52
C LEU A 8 10.06 8.70 3.78
N LEU A 9 10.59 7.49 3.80
CA LEU A 9 11.53 7.03 4.81
C LEU A 9 12.96 7.33 4.38
N HIS A 10 13.73 7.92 5.31
CA HIS A 10 15.12 8.32 5.11
C HIS A 10 16.10 7.18 5.43
N THR A 11 15.71 5.95 5.10
CA THR A 11 16.53 4.74 5.20
C THR A 11 17.58 4.68 4.09
N ARG A 12 18.46 3.67 4.13
CA ARG A 12 19.34 3.31 3.01
C ARG A 12 19.04 1.88 2.55
N PRO A 13 18.53 1.67 1.32
CA PRO A 13 18.07 2.70 0.37
C PRO A 13 16.86 3.50 0.92
N LYS A 14 16.59 4.69 0.36
CA LYS A 14 15.39 5.47 0.72
C LYS A 14 14.14 4.72 0.26
N LEU A 15 13.14 4.64 1.12
CA LEU A 15 11.90 3.90 0.84
C LEU A 15 10.69 4.85 0.84
N VAL A 16 9.71 4.54 0.02
CA VAL A 16 8.36 5.11 0.11
C VAL A 16 7.49 4.08 0.80
N VAL A 17 6.72 4.52 1.78
CA VAL A 17 5.61 3.75 2.37
C VAL A 17 4.32 4.40 1.93
N ALA A 18 3.39 3.59 1.46
CA ALA A 18 2.08 4.04 1.02
C ALA A 18 0.97 3.24 1.69
N VAL A 19 -0.19 3.87 1.84
CA VAL A 19 -1.41 3.25 2.33
C VAL A 19 -2.60 3.64 1.46
N SER A 20 -3.42 2.66 1.07
CA SER A 20 -4.61 2.88 0.25
C SER A 20 -5.77 3.47 1.07
N GLU A 21 -6.55 4.37 0.47
CA GLU A 21 -7.69 5.02 1.11
C GLU A 21 -8.86 4.09 1.44
N HIS A 22 -9.13 3.06 0.65
CA HIS A 22 -10.31 2.21 0.92
C HIS A 22 -9.98 1.04 1.84
N ASP A 23 -8.85 0.37 1.59
CA ASP A 23 -8.57 -0.93 2.20
C ASP A 23 -7.43 -0.90 3.24
N ARG A 24 -6.80 0.26 3.44
CA ARG A 24 -5.59 0.42 4.29
C ARG A 24 -4.46 -0.56 3.94
N LEU A 25 -4.43 -1.07 2.71
CA LEU A 25 -3.34 -1.92 2.25
C LEU A 25 -2.05 -1.10 2.25
N GLY A 26 -1.04 -1.62 2.95
CA GLY A 26 0.30 -1.04 2.99
C GLY A 26 1.16 -1.52 1.82
N LEU A 27 2.02 -0.63 1.31
CA LEU A 27 3.01 -0.95 0.30
C LEU A 27 4.31 -0.18 0.58
N VAL A 28 5.44 -0.86 0.45
CA VAL A 28 6.79 -0.32 0.49
C VAL A 28 7.48 -0.56 -0.84
N LEU A 29 8.20 0.45 -1.32
CA LEU A 29 9.08 0.37 -2.47
C LEU A 29 10.25 1.34 -2.34
N GLU A 30 11.33 1.12 -3.07
CA GLU A 30 12.43 2.08 -3.12
C GLU A 30 11.96 3.41 -3.70
N ALA A 31 12.41 4.53 -3.13
CA ALA A 31 12.00 5.86 -3.56
C ALA A 31 12.66 6.29 -4.87
N ALA A 32 13.91 5.89 -5.09
CA ALA A 32 14.69 6.27 -6.25
C ALA A 32 14.58 5.22 -7.38
N PRO A 33 14.55 5.64 -8.67
CA PRO A 33 14.49 7.01 -9.15
C PRO A 33 13.04 7.56 -9.18
N PHE A 34 12.86 8.79 -8.69
CA PHE A 34 11.54 9.41 -8.52
C PHE A 34 10.78 9.59 -9.85
N ALA A 35 11.49 9.84 -10.95
CA ALA A 35 10.88 10.02 -12.28
C ALA A 35 10.05 8.81 -12.74
N THR A 36 10.42 7.60 -12.30
CA THR A 36 9.71 6.36 -12.64
C THR A 36 8.82 5.86 -11.49
N LEU A 37 8.78 6.59 -10.36
CA LEU A 37 8.05 6.16 -9.17
C LEU A 37 6.58 5.88 -9.48
N PRO A 38 5.84 6.70 -10.26
CA PRO A 38 4.43 6.40 -10.52
C PRO A 38 4.20 5.08 -11.25
N GLN A 39 5.01 4.78 -12.27
CA GLN A 39 4.93 3.53 -13.01
C GLN A 39 5.31 2.34 -12.13
N ARG A 40 6.43 2.44 -11.40
CA ARG A 40 6.87 1.36 -10.49
C ARG A 40 5.90 1.14 -9.34
N PHE A 41 5.20 2.19 -8.90
CA PHE A 41 4.18 2.08 -7.87
C PHE A 41 3.02 1.22 -8.34
N ALA A 42 2.47 1.47 -9.53
CA ALA A 42 1.40 0.66 -10.10
C ALA A 42 1.82 -0.82 -10.24
N GLU A 43 3.03 -1.09 -10.74
CA GLU A 43 3.56 -2.45 -10.83
C GLU A 43 3.78 -3.10 -9.46
N ALA A 44 4.25 -2.34 -8.47
CA ALA A 44 4.41 -2.84 -7.11
C ALA A 44 3.05 -3.17 -6.45
N VAL A 45 2.01 -2.38 -6.72
CA VAL A 45 0.63 -2.72 -6.33
C VAL A 45 0.21 -4.02 -6.98
N PHE A 46 0.40 -4.19 -8.29
CA PHE A 46 0.06 -5.42 -9.00
C PHE A 46 0.71 -6.65 -8.34
N VAL A 47 2.01 -6.60 -8.09
CA VAL A 47 2.75 -7.68 -7.41
C VAL A 47 2.20 -7.93 -6.01
N GLN A 48 1.89 -6.88 -5.25
CA GLN A 48 1.34 -7.02 -3.90
C GLN A 48 -0.04 -7.68 -3.92
N LEU A 49 -0.91 -7.31 -4.88
CA LEU A 49 -2.23 -7.91 -5.06
C LEU A 49 -2.12 -9.42 -5.36
N LEU A 50 -1.21 -9.81 -6.24
CA LEU A 50 -0.93 -11.22 -6.50
C LEU A 50 -0.44 -11.95 -5.23
N ALA A 51 0.46 -11.32 -4.48
CA ALA A 51 1.04 -11.91 -3.27
C ALA A 51 -0.01 -12.16 -2.17
N ILE A 52 -1.04 -11.32 -2.08
CA ILE A 52 -2.16 -11.51 -1.14
C ILE A 52 -3.27 -12.41 -1.69
N GLY A 53 -3.11 -12.99 -2.89
CA GLY A 53 -4.04 -13.95 -3.47
C GLY A 53 -5.15 -13.37 -4.35
N VAL A 54 -5.05 -12.11 -4.78
CA VAL A 54 -6.00 -11.55 -5.74
C VAL A 54 -5.81 -12.22 -7.11
N PRO A 55 -6.90 -12.61 -7.81
CA PRO A 55 -6.80 -13.19 -9.15
C PRO A 55 -6.04 -12.28 -10.13
N PRO A 56 -5.20 -12.82 -11.03
CA PRO A 56 -4.37 -12.01 -11.91
C PRO A 56 -5.13 -11.02 -12.81
N GLU A 57 -6.36 -11.35 -13.22
CA GLU A 57 -7.20 -10.47 -14.01
C GLU A 57 -7.64 -9.23 -13.22
N GLU A 58 -8.12 -9.42 -11.99
CA GLU A 58 -8.51 -8.32 -11.10
C GLU A 58 -7.31 -7.45 -10.71
N ALA A 59 -6.16 -8.08 -10.44
CA ALA A 59 -4.93 -7.37 -10.13
C ALA A 59 -4.48 -6.49 -11.31
N ARG A 60 -4.56 -7.00 -12.56
CA ARG A 60 -4.28 -6.21 -13.77
C ARG A 60 -5.26 -5.05 -13.90
N HIS A 61 -6.54 -5.30 -13.65
CA HIS A 61 -7.57 -4.27 -13.78
C HIS A 61 -7.37 -3.13 -12.78
N GLU A 62 -7.05 -3.42 -11.51
CA GLU A 62 -6.72 -2.37 -10.52
C GLU A 62 -5.40 -1.65 -10.87
N ARG A 63 -4.38 -2.34 -11.39
CA ARG A 63 -3.14 -1.70 -11.88
C ARG A 63 -3.42 -0.72 -13.02
N ASP A 64 -4.21 -1.14 -14.00
CA ASP A 64 -4.51 -0.35 -15.19
C ASP A 64 -5.41 0.84 -14.83
N ALA A 65 -6.36 0.66 -13.92
CA ALA A 65 -7.21 1.73 -13.40
C ALA A 65 -6.46 2.80 -12.60
N MET A 66 -5.25 2.51 -12.10
CA MET A 66 -4.39 3.51 -11.45
C MET A 66 -3.70 4.46 -12.44
N GLN A 67 -3.78 4.19 -13.75
CA GLN A 67 -3.05 4.95 -14.75
C GLN A 67 -3.93 5.98 -15.48
N PRO A 68 -3.45 7.22 -15.69
CA PRO A 68 -2.16 7.75 -15.25
C PRO A 68 -2.13 8.06 -13.74
N LEU A 69 -1.06 7.64 -13.06
CA LEU A 69 -0.86 7.94 -11.64
C LEU A 69 -0.15 9.28 -11.48
N VAL A 70 -0.75 10.20 -10.71
CA VAL A 70 -0.18 11.52 -10.41
C VAL A 70 0.11 11.63 -8.92
N VAL A 71 1.34 12.01 -8.56
CA VAL A 71 1.71 12.30 -7.17
C VAL A 71 1.38 13.76 -6.87
N THR A 72 0.46 13.99 -5.94
CA THR A 72 0.02 15.33 -5.52
C THR A 72 0.26 15.54 -4.03
N ALA A 73 0.17 16.80 -3.58
CA ALA A 73 0.13 17.10 -2.15
C ALA A 73 -1.18 16.57 -1.55
N THR A 74 -1.12 16.01 -0.34
CA THR A 74 -2.29 15.47 0.34
C THR A 74 -3.34 16.56 0.57
N THR A 75 -4.51 16.43 -0.03
CA THR A 75 -5.68 17.27 0.22
C THR A 75 -6.50 16.72 1.41
N GLY A 76 -7.44 17.51 1.93
CA GLY A 76 -8.22 17.12 3.12
C GLY A 76 -9.25 16.04 2.81
N TYR A 77 -9.04 14.81 3.30
CA TYR A 77 -10.02 13.72 3.27
C TYR A 77 -10.77 13.62 4.61
N ALA A 78 -12.04 13.19 4.58
CA ALA A 78 -12.84 12.98 5.79
C ALA A 78 -12.23 11.94 6.74
N ASN A 79 -11.48 10.96 6.21
CA ASN A 79 -10.82 9.88 6.96
C ASN A 79 -9.32 10.13 7.21
N ARG A 80 -8.81 11.36 7.01
CA ARG A 80 -7.37 11.70 7.04
C ARG A 80 -6.65 11.24 8.31
N LEU A 81 -7.26 11.40 9.49
CA LEU A 81 -6.62 11.02 10.76
C LEU A 81 -6.38 9.51 10.86
N SER A 82 -7.35 8.70 10.44
CA SER A 82 -7.21 7.24 10.39
C SER A 82 -6.15 6.81 9.38
N LEU A 83 -6.12 7.46 8.21
CA LEU A 83 -5.08 7.23 7.19
C LEU A 83 -3.68 7.54 7.71
N GLN A 84 -3.51 8.69 8.37
CA GLN A 84 -2.23 9.12 8.92
C GLN A 84 -1.75 8.22 10.05
N ALA A 85 -2.66 7.71 10.89
CA ALA A 85 -2.32 6.73 11.92
C ALA A 85 -1.75 5.45 11.30
N ASN A 86 -2.46 4.86 10.32
CA ASN A 86 -1.99 3.65 9.63
C ASN A 86 -0.68 3.89 8.87
N LEU A 87 -0.52 5.04 8.22
CA LEU A 87 0.71 5.40 7.53
C LEU A 87 1.89 5.53 8.50
N LYS A 88 1.67 6.06 9.72
CA LYS A 88 2.68 6.16 10.76
C LYS A 88 3.09 4.78 11.27
N ASP A 89 2.12 3.90 11.51
CA ASP A 89 2.38 2.54 12.00
C ASP A 89 3.17 1.72 10.97
N TYR A 90 2.79 1.81 9.69
CA TYR A 90 3.53 1.17 8.60
C TYR A 90 4.91 1.78 8.38
N ALA A 91 5.04 3.11 8.48
CA ALA A 91 6.33 3.78 8.39
C ALA A 91 7.29 3.29 9.47
N TRP A 92 6.81 3.20 10.72
CA TRP A 92 7.59 2.66 11.83
C TRP A 92 7.98 1.20 11.61
N LEU A 93 7.02 0.35 11.20
CA LEU A 93 7.30 -1.06 10.91
C LEU A 93 8.35 -1.20 9.83
N ALA A 94 8.18 -0.52 8.69
CA ALA A 94 9.12 -0.58 7.58
C ALA A 94 10.52 -0.08 7.97
N ASP A 95 10.60 1.02 8.73
CA ASP A 95 11.87 1.58 9.19
C ASP A 95 12.64 0.59 10.09
N VAL A 96 11.97 0.02 11.10
CA VAL A 96 12.60 -0.96 12.01
C VAL A 96 13.06 -2.21 11.25
N ARG A 97 12.28 -2.68 10.28
CA ARG A 97 12.60 -3.89 9.49
C ARG A 97 13.76 -3.63 8.52
N GLN A 98 13.79 -2.45 7.91
CA GLN A 98 14.87 -2.09 7.00
C GLN A 98 16.17 -1.79 7.76
N THR A 99 16.14 -0.88 8.74
CA THR A 99 17.35 -0.38 9.41
C THR A 99 17.90 -1.34 10.45
N GLY A 100 17.03 -2.03 11.19
CA GLY A 100 17.42 -2.92 12.26
C GLY A 100 17.66 -4.37 11.82
N ARG A 101 17.07 -4.79 10.69
CA ARG A 101 17.12 -6.19 10.24
C ARG A 101 17.54 -6.40 8.80
N ASN A 102 17.66 -5.33 8.01
CA ASN A 102 17.96 -5.39 6.58
C ASN A 102 17.05 -6.38 5.83
N GLU A 103 15.76 -6.43 6.21
CA GLU A 103 14.80 -7.31 5.56
C GLU A 103 14.55 -6.85 4.11
N PRO A 104 14.44 -7.77 3.14
CA PRO A 104 14.07 -7.41 1.77
C PRO A 104 12.69 -6.74 1.72
N VAL A 105 12.49 -5.78 0.80
CA VAL A 105 11.22 -5.05 0.62
C VAL A 105 10.02 -6.00 0.47
N ALA A 106 10.18 -7.11 -0.24
CA ALA A 106 9.12 -8.12 -0.37
C ALA A 106 8.67 -8.71 0.97
N ALA A 107 9.61 -8.96 1.89
CA ALA A 107 9.30 -9.46 3.23
C ALA A 107 8.60 -8.39 4.08
N ILE A 108 9.01 -7.12 3.95
CA ILE A 108 8.34 -5.99 4.60
C ILE A 108 6.89 -5.90 4.10
N ASN A 109 6.68 -5.98 2.79
CA ASN A 109 5.35 -5.93 2.18
C ASN A 109 4.42 -7.08 2.60
N ALA A 110 4.95 -8.30 2.73
CA ALA A 110 4.18 -9.42 3.28
C ALA A 110 3.73 -9.14 4.72
N ARG A 111 4.61 -8.57 5.55
CA ARG A 111 4.25 -8.17 6.93
C ARG A 111 3.21 -7.06 6.99
N LEU A 112 3.29 -6.08 6.10
CA LEU A 112 2.28 -5.01 6.04
C LEU A 112 0.90 -5.56 5.70
N ALA A 113 0.81 -6.52 4.78
CA ALA A 113 -0.45 -7.17 4.43
C ALA A 113 -1.06 -7.97 5.59
N ASP A 114 -0.21 -8.53 6.44
CA ASP A 114 -0.59 -9.33 7.62
C ASP A 114 -0.72 -8.50 8.91
N ASN A 115 -0.58 -7.18 8.84
CA ASN A 115 -0.68 -6.31 10.02
C ASN A 115 -2.13 -5.88 10.24
N ILE A 116 -2.68 -6.14 11.43
CA ILE A 116 -4.03 -5.70 11.80
C ILE A 116 -4.04 -4.17 11.89
N VAL A 117 -5.01 -3.54 11.23
CA VAL A 117 -5.17 -2.09 11.22
C VAL A 117 -6.62 -1.68 11.46
N SER A 118 -6.82 -0.41 11.82
CA SER A 118 -8.17 0.14 11.89
C SER A 118 -8.68 0.55 10.52
N ILE A 119 -9.73 -0.14 10.05
CA ILE A 119 -10.48 0.14 8.83
C ILE A 119 -11.92 0.49 9.23
N ASN A 120 -12.34 1.74 9.01
CA ASN A 120 -13.68 2.24 9.34
C ASN A 120 -14.12 1.94 10.79
N GLY A 121 -13.19 2.03 11.75
CA GLY A 121 -13.46 1.80 13.17
C GLY A 121 -13.44 0.32 13.60
N LYS A 122 -13.14 -0.61 12.69
CA LYS A 122 -12.96 -2.04 12.99
C LYS A 122 -11.50 -2.44 12.82
N MET A 123 -11.02 -3.35 13.67
CA MET A 123 -9.69 -3.94 13.53
C MET A 123 -9.78 -5.13 12.58
N ASP A 124 -9.03 -5.08 11.49
CA ASP A 124 -9.11 -6.09 10.43
C ASP A 124 -7.76 -6.23 9.70
N PHE A 125 -7.61 -7.31 8.93
CA PHE A 125 -6.46 -7.50 8.05
C PHE A 125 -6.70 -6.80 6.70
N PRO A 126 -5.83 -5.87 6.27
CA PRO A 126 -5.98 -5.17 4.99
C PRO A 126 -6.12 -6.13 3.80
N LYS A 127 -5.36 -7.24 3.81
CA LYS A 127 -5.42 -8.25 2.74
C LYS A 127 -6.82 -8.85 2.59
N GLU A 128 -7.52 -9.12 3.70
CA GLU A 128 -8.84 -9.72 3.70
C GLU A 128 -9.87 -8.72 3.18
N HIS A 129 -9.74 -7.46 3.58
CA HIS A 129 -10.59 -6.38 3.07
C HIS A 129 -10.45 -6.18 1.56
N VAL A 130 -9.21 -6.22 1.03
CA VAL A 130 -8.95 -6.14 -0.41
C VAL A 130 -9.57 -7.33 -1.14
N LEU A 131 -9.31 -8.56 -0.67
CA LEU A 131 -9.85 -9.78 -1.27
C LEU A 131 -11.38 -9.75 -1.32
N ASN A 132 -12.02 -9.45 -0.19
CA ASN A 132 -13.48 -9.38 -0.11
C ASN A 132 -14.05 -8.34 -1.08
N ARG A 133 -13.44 -7.14 -1.14
CA ARG A 133 -13.91 -6.07 -2.04
C ARG A 133 -13.75 -6.44 -3.52
N LEU A 134 -12.61 -6.98 -3.91
CA LEU A 134 -12.34 -7.32 -5.32
C LEU A 134 -13.12 -8.55 -5.77
N LEU A 135 -13.30 -9.55 -4.91
CA LEU A 135 -14.11 -10.72 -5.23
C LEU A 135 -15.61 -10.39 -5.26
N ALA A 136 -16.09 -9.50 -4.40
CA ALA A 136 -17.48 -9.04 -4.44
C ALA A 136 -17.82 -8.30 -5.75
N LYS A 137 -16.89 -7.53 -6.30
CA LYS A 137 -17.06 -6.86 -7.61
C LYS A 137 -17.27 -7.84 -8.77
N ARG A 138 -16.81 -9.09 -8.66
CA ARG A 138 -16.96 -10.10 -9.71
C ARG A 138 -18.37 -10.68 -9.81
N LEU A 139 -19.14 -10.60 -8.72
CA LEU A 139 -20.46 -11.25 -8.60
C LEU A 139 -21.64 -10.31 -8.90
N GLY A 140 -21.39 -9.03 -9.13
CA GLY A 140 -22.40 -8.01 -9.47
C GLY A 140 -22.20 -7.46 -10.86
#